data_AF-A0A2U2ZUP2-F1
#
_entry.id   AF-A0A2U2ZUP2-F1
#
_cell.length_a   1.000
_cell.length_b   1.000
_cell.length_c   1.000
_cell.angle_alpha   90.00
_cell.angle_beta   90.00
_cell.angle_gamma   90.00
#
_symmetry.space_group_name_H-M   'P 1'
#
loop_
_entity.id
_entity.type
_entity.pdbx_description
1 polymer ?
#
loop_
_entity_poly.entity_id
_entity_poly.type
_entity_poly.pdbx_seq_one_letter_code
_entity_poly.pdbx_strand_id
1 'polypeptide(L)'
;MATTTARKPITPTALDAGELADFLTEQAMPLRALFHSGNPDTATGSQLVHDGVFALVRALRAGEIAPVVAQVRLIGINRTAARYWISGVTAHRTA
;
A
#
# COMPACT_ATOMS: atom_id res chain seq x y z
N MET A 1 -1.16 31.60 18.63
CA MET A 1 0.01 31.35 17.78
C MET A 1 -0.04 29.90 17.32
N ALA A 2 -0.44 29.65 16.07
CA ALA A 2 -0.40 28.30 15.50
C ALA A 2 1.02 28.03 15.01
N THR A 3 1.77 27.17 15.71
CA THR A 3 3.02 26.62 15.21
C THR A 3 2.67 25.64 14.09
N THR A 4 2.64 26.13 12.86
CA THR A 4 2.63 25.28 11.67
C THR A 4 3.98 24.59 11.61
N THR A 5 4.11 23.44 12.27
CA THR A 5 5.25 22.55 12.12
C THR A 5 5.28 22.16 10.64
N ALA A 6 6.24 22.72 9.89
CA ALA A 6 6.45 22.36 8.50
C ALA A 6 6.60 20.84 8.44
N ARG A 7 5.60 20.14 7.87
CA ARG A 7 5.71 18.69 7.65
C ARG A 7 6.94 18.49 6.78
N LYS A 8 7.96 17.85 7.34
CA LYS A 8 9.15 17.42 6.62
C LYS A 8 8.67 16.72 5.34
N PRO A 9 9.18 17.06 4.15
CA PRO A 9 8.85 16.31 2.94
C PRO A 9 9.22 14.85 3.20
N ILE A 10 8.19 14.01 3.36
CA ILE A 10 8.33 12.59 3.64
C ILE A 10 8.88 11.96 2.37
N THR A 11 10.19 11.95 2.25
CA THR A 11 10.86 11.08 1.30
C THR A 11 10.95 9.74 2.02
N PRO A 12 10.38 8.64 1.48
CA PRO A 12 10.28 7.36 2.18
C PRO A 12 11.63 6.90 2.76
N THR A 13 12.74 7.22 2.11
CA THR A 13 14.11 6.91 2.54
C THR A 13 14.54 7.54 3.87
N ALA A 14 13.77 8.50 4.41
CA ALA A 14 14.07 9.19 5.67
C ALA A 14 13.16 8.79 6.84
N LEU A 15 12.22 7.85 6.64
CA LEU A 15 11.33 7.37 7.69
C LEU A 15 11.97 6.22 8.47
N ASP A 16 11.81 6.24 9.78
CA ASP A 16 12.07 5.05 10.60
C ASP A 16 11.00 3.95 10.39
N ALA A 17 11.20 2.78 10.97
CA ALA A 17 10.30 1.65 10.78
C ALA A 17 8.88 1.90 11.32
N GLY A 18 8.77 2.66 12.42
CA GLY A 18 7.49 3.03 13.00
C GLY A 18 6.75 4.02 12.12
N GLU A 19 7.41 5.12 11.74
CA GLU A 19 6.86 6.16 10.88
C GLU A 19 6.44 5.60 9.51
N LEU A 20 7.24 4.70 8.92
CA LEU A 20 6.88 4.03 7.67
C LEU A 20 5.66 3.13 7.86
N ALA A 21 5.57 2.38 8.97
CA ALA A 21 4.41 1.56 9.26
C ALA A 21 3.12 2.37 9.46
N ASP A 22 3.21 3.51 10.15
CA ASP A 22 2.09 4.46 10.33
C ASP A 22 1.63 5.02 8.98
N PHE A 23 2.56 5.54 8.19
CA PHE A 23 2.27 6.05 6.85
C PHE A 23 1.60 4.99 5.97
N LEU A 24 2.13 3.78 5.92
CA LEU A 24 1.56 2.69 5.12
C LEU A 24 0.17 2.27 5.60
N THR A 25 -0.09 2.33 6.91
CA THR A 25 -1.42 2.05 7.46
C THR A 25 -2.43 3.09 7.01
N GLU A 26 -2.08 4.38 7.06
CA GLU A 26 -2.94 5.48 6.57
C GLU A 26 -3.26 5.33 5.08
N GLN A 27 -2.27 4.94 4.26
CA GLN A 27 -2.47 4.77 2.82
C GLN A 27 -3.29 3.52 2.47
N ALA A 28 -3.15 2.43 3.21
CA ALA A 28 -3.81 1.16 2.90
C ALA A 28 -5.23 1.03 3.50
N MET A 29 -5.54 1.73 4.60
CA MET A 29 -6.85 1.70 5.26
C MET A 29 -8.04 1.95 4.30
N PRO A 30 -8.02 2.98 3.42
CA PRO A 30 -9.12 3.26 2.50
C PRO A 30 -9.40 2.13 1.49
N LEU A 31 -8.40 1.30 1.17
CA LEU A 31 -8.58 0.17 0.25
C LEU A 31 -9.60 -0.84 0.78
N ARG A 32 -9.81 -0.87 2.11
CA ARG A 32 -10.83 -1.71 2.76
C ARG A 32 -12.23 -1.41 2.25
N ALA A 33 -12.57 -0.16 1.99
CA ALA A 33 -13.85 0.17 1.41
C ALA A 33 -14.00 -0.35 -0.03
N LEU A 34 -12.91 -0.35 -0.80
CA LEU A 34 -12.92 -0.75 -2.22
C LEU A 34 -13.22 -2.24 -2.40
N PHE A 35 -12.64 -3.13 -1.58
CA PHE A 35 -12.95 -4.57 -1.70
C PHE A 35 -14.25 -5.01 -1.02
N HIS A 36 -14.83 -4.21 -0.13
CA HIS A 36 -16.19 -4.42 0.38
C HIS A 36 -17.27 -3.75 -0.48
N SER A 37 -16.90 -2.98 -1.51
CA SER A 37 -17.86 -2.26 -2.36
C SER A 37 -18.71 -3.17 -3.27
N GLY A 38 -18.33 -4.44 -3.40
CA GLY A 38 -18.98 -5.38 -4.32
C GLY A 38 -18.59 -5.19 -5.79
N ASN A 39 -17.72 -4.23 -6.12
CA ASN A 39 -17.18 -4.07 -7.46
C ASN A 39 -16.04 -5.10 -7.71
N PRO A 40 -16.22 -6.10 -8.57
CA PRO A 40 -15.24 -7.17 -8.77
C PRO A 40 -13.92 -6.67 -9.39
N ASP A 41 -13.97 -5.60 -10.19
CA ASP A 41 -12.79 -5.03 -10.87
C ASP A 41 -11.81 -4.39 -9.88
N THR A 42 -12.34 -3.76 -8.83
CA THR A 42 -11.53 -3.10 -7.81
C THR A 42 -11.26 -4.01 -6.61
N ALA A 43 -12.09 -5.04 -6.37
CA ALA A 43 -11.97 -5.91 -5.21
C ALA A 43 -10.65 -6.69 -5.19
N THR A 44 -10.34 -7.41 -6.27
CA THR A 44 -9.17 -8.31 -6.31
C THR A 44 -7.85 -7.55 -6.19
N GLY A 45 -7.70 -6.46 -6.95
CA GLY A 45 -6.49 -5.63 -6.90
C GLY A 45 -6.32 -4.92 -5.56
N SER A 46 -7.40 -4.36 -5.01
CA SER A 46 -7.35 -3.60 -3.75
C SER A 46 -7.10 -4.51 -2.55
N GLN A 47 -7.65 -5.72 -2.54
CA GLN A 47 -7.39 -6.70 -1.49
C GLN A 47 -5.92 -7.17 -1.48
N LEU A 48 -5.37 -7.49 -2.65
CA LEU A 48 -3.95 -7.89 -2.78
C LEU A 48 -3.00 -6.81 -2.27
N VAL A 49 -3.25 -5.55 -2.64
CA VAL A 49 -2.44 -4.42 -2.16
C VAL A 49 -2.61 -4.25 -0.66
N HIS A 50 -3.85 -4.25 -0.15
CA HIS A 50 -4.14 -4.11 1.27
C HIS A 50 -3.41 -5.17 2.10
N ASP A 51 -3.57 -6.45 1.77
CA ASP A 51 -3.01 -7.56 2.55
C ASP A 51 -1.48 -7.56 2.49
N GLY A 52 -0.90 -7.27 1.32
CA GLY A 52 0.54 -7.13 1.15
C GLY A 52 1.12 -5.98 1.97
N VAL A 53 0.47 -4.82 1.98
CA VAL A 53 0.92 -3.66 2.76
C VAL A 53 0.79 -3.93 4.26
N PHE A 54 -0.31 -4.53 4.74
CA PHE A 54 -0.47 -4.87 6.16
C PHE A 54 0.52 -5.95 6.65
N ALA A 55 0.97 -6.85 5.77
CA ALA A 55 2.07 -7.75 6.10
C ALA A 55 3.39 -6.98 6.32
N LEU A 56 3.68 -5.96 5.51
CA LEU A 56 4.87 -5.11 5.69
C LEU A 56 4.76 -4.26 6.96
N VAL A 57 3.58 -3.70 7.26
CA VAL A 57 3.33 -2.96 8.50
C VAL A 57 3.66 -3.83 9.72
N ARG A 58 3.15 -5.08 9.76
CA ARG A 58 3.44 -6.01 10.86
C ARG A 58 4.94 -6.31 10.99
N ALA A 59 5.62 -6.61 9.88
CA ALA A 59 7.04 -6.91 9.89
C ALA A 59 7.91 -5.69 10.29
N LEU A 60 7.52 -4.48 9.87
CA LEU A 60 8.18 -3.23 10.30
C LEU A 60 8.03 -2.99 11.81
N ARG A 61 6.82 -3.17 12.34
CA ARG A 61 6.55 -3.02 13.79
C ARG A 61 7.26 -4.08 14.63
N ALA A 62 7.41 -5.29 14.11
CA ALA A 62 8.14 -6.38 14.75
C ALA A 62 9.67 -6.23 14.65
N GLY A 63 10.17 -5.28 13.86
CA GLY A 63 11.60 -5.11 13.60
C GLY A 63 12.21 -6.21 12.72
N GLU A 64 11.38 -6.99 12.02
CA GLU A 64 11.81 -8.12 11.18
C GLU A 64 12.38 -7.65 9.83
N ILE A 65 12.01 -6.44 9.39
CA ILE A 65 12.48 -5.86 8.14
C ILE A 65 12.89 -4.39 8.31
N ALA A 66 13.95 -3.99 7.60
CA ALA A 66 14.36 -2.60 7.52
C ALA A 66 13.41 -1.78 6.62
N PRO A 67 13.24 -0.47 6.88
CA PRO A 67 12.38 0.42 6.09
C PRO A 67 12.65 0.39 4.58
N VAL A 68 13.92 0.37 4.19
CA VAL A 68 14.34 0.29 2.77
C VAL A 68 13.88 -1.02 2.13
N VAL A 69 13.96 -2.14 2.85
CA VAL A 69 13.51 -3.44 2.34
C VAL A 69 11.99 -3.44 2.15
N ALA A 70 11.24 -2.84 3.06
CA ALA A 70 9.79 -2.67 2.92
C ALA A 70 9.43 -1.85 1.68
N GLN A 71 10.17 -0.76 1.39
CA GLN A 71 9.96 0.08 0.20
C GLN A 71 10.21 -0.66 -1.11
N VAL A 72 11.26 -1.49 -1.17
CA VAL A 72 11.51 -2.32 -2.35
C VAL A 72 10.37 -3.34 -2.54
N ARG A 73 9.87 -3.94 -1.46
CA ARG A 73 8.74 -4.90 -1.51
C ARG A 73 7.44 -4.21 -1.95
N LEU A 74 7.18 -2.97 -1.54
CA LEU A 74 6.04 -2.16 -1.99
C LEU A 74 5.99 -1.99 -3.52
N ILE A 75 7.14 -1.77 -4.16
CA ILE A 75 7.22 -1.69 -5.63
C ILE A 75 6.73 -3.00 -6.27
N GLY A 76 7.10 -4.15 -5.70
CA GLY A 76 6.66 -5.47 -6.15
C GLY A 76 5.16 -5.70 -6.00
N ILE A 77 4.59 -5.28 -4.85
CA ILE A 77 3.15 -5.35 -4.59
C ILE A 77 2.38 -4.51 -5.63
N ASN A 78 2.78 -3.26 -5.83
CA ASN A 78 2.14 -2.36 -6.80
C ASN A 78 2.24 -2.90 -8.24
N ARG A 79 3.39 -3.45 -8.63
CA ARG A 79 3.57 -4.03 -9.97
C ARG A 79 2.70 -5.26 -10.18
N THR A 80 2.52 -6.08 -9.15
CA THR A 80 1.67 -7.27 -9.19
C THR A 80 0.20 -6.87 -9.32
N ALA A 81 -0.25 -5.91 -8.52
CA ALA A 81 -1.60 -5.36 -8.60
C ALA A 81 -1.89 -4.72 -9.97
N ALA A 82 -0.94 -3.97 -10.54
CA ALA A 82 -1.08 -3.38 -11.87
C ALA A 82 -1.21 -4.43 -12.98
N ARG A 83 -0.50 -5.57 -12.87
CA ARG A 83 -0.67 -6.70 -13.81
C ARG A 83 -2.08 -7.30 -13.71
N TYR A 84 -2.61 -7.46 -12.51
CA TYR A 84 -3.98 -7.96 -12.31
C TYR A 84 -5.03 -6.99 -12.88
N TRP A 85 -4.83 -5.68 -12.75
CA TRP A 85 -5.70 -4.69 -13.39
C TRP A 85 -5.70 -4.84 -14.92
N ILE A 86 -4.51 -4.99 -15.54
CA ILE A 86 -4.38 -5.16 -16.99
C ILE A 86 -5.05 -6.47 -17.45
N SER A 87 -4.83 -7.57 -16.74
CA SER A 87 -5.43 -8.87 -17.06
C SER A 87 -6.95 -8.91 -16.86
N GLY A 88 -7.48 -8.25 -15.81
CA GLY A 88 -8.92 -8.14 -15.58
C GLY A 88 -9.63 -7.30 -16.63
N VAL A 89 -9.07 -6.12 -16.96
CA VAL A 89 -9.62 -5.24 -18.02
C VAL A 89 -9.57 -5.90 -19.40
N THR A 90 -8.51 -6.68 -19.70
CA THR A 90 -8.46 -7.43 -20.97
C THR A 90 -9.42 -8.61 -21.00
N ALA A 91 -9.66 -9.28 -19.88
CA ALA A 91 -10.65 -10.36 -19.78
C ALA A 91 -12.12 -9.87 -19.80
N HIS A 92 -12.36 -8.59 -19.47
CA HIS A 92 -13.69 -7.97 -19.48
C HIS A 92 -13.95 -7.02 -20.65
N ARG A 93 -12.97 -6.82 -21.56
CA ARG A 93 -13.25 -6.30 -22.90
C ARG A 93 -13.93 -7.38 -23.71
N THR A 94 -15.22 -7.21 -23.95
CA THR A 94 -15.94 -7.93 -25.01
C THR A 94 -15.15 -7.85 -26.32
N ALA A 95 -14.91 -9.01 -26.94
CA ALA A 95 -14.36 -9.13 -28.29
C ALA A 95 -15.26 -8.46 -29.33
#